data_AF-A0AAJ7RBW5-F1
#
_entry.id   AF-A0AAJ7RBW5-F1
#
_cell.length_a   1.000
_cell.length_b   1.000
_cell.length_c   1.000
_cell.angle_alpha   90.00
_cell.angle_beta   90.00
_cell.angle_gamma   90.00
#
_symmetry.space_group_name_H-M   'P 1'
#
loop_
_entity.id
_entity.type
_entity.pdbx_description
1 polymer ?
#
loop_
_entity_poly.entity_id
_entity_poly.type
_entity_poly.pdbx_seq_one_letter_code
_entity_poly.pdbx_strand_id
1 'polypeptide(L)'
;MVNKIWWHEIKRKWSCLKSEVPHARLFSEPRWQDHVAVWYLIYRWLIFLSWISIIILSIFEVGSYEPQGNDQKWAIYLTNWDLVLGAAQAFLGCFLVSRRWKSQRESNYQPDNLVFGKLEKVYWFLFVATSSIAIGVTVSYWAAVYDPKIHHVDPLNILLHVCNSILMCLDVCITNIPFRLKHFWWSVAIVTLYAIFSLIYFFAGGLNKDGYDYIYKILDWKVPGRTLLVCLGGFVFVVAVHCLLCLFVKFKDRLHMKINEKRTDTSSRSDNQPPVAIKRIEIIV
;
A
#
# COMPACT_ATOMS: atom_id res chain seq x y z
N MET A 1 -41.81 -1.82 -16.54
CA MET A 1 -41.54 -0.60 -15.74
C MET A 1 -40.39 -0.79 -14.73
N VAL A 2 -40.22 -1.98 -14.15
CA VAL A 2 -39.16 -2.34 -13.17
C VAL A 2 -37.72 -2.11 -13.66
N ASN A 3 -37.46 -2.37 -14.95
CA ASN A 3 -36.10 -2.29 -15.52
C ASN A 3 -35.52 -0.87 -15.48
N LYS A 4 -36.33 0.17 -15.69
CA LYS A 4 -35.87 1.58 -15.66
C LYS A 4 -35.51 2.04 -14.24
N ILE A 5 -36.23 1.56 -13.23
CA ILE A 5 -35.99 1.91 -11.82
C ILE A 5 -34.66 1.31 -11.35
N TRP A 6 -34.37 0.05 -11.72
CA TRP A 6 -33.12 -0.63 -11.41
C TRP A 6 -31.91 0.05 -12.08
N TRP A 7 -32.02 0.42 -13.35
CA TRP A 7 -30.99 1.18 -14.05
C TRP A 7 -30.78 2.58 -13.48
N HIS A 8 -31.85 3.26 -13.07
CA HIS A 8 -31.74 4.56 -12.38
C HIS A 8 -31.09 4.41 -11.00
N GLU A 9 -31.36 3.33 -10.28
CA GLU A 9 -30.79 3.09 -8.96
C GLU A 9 -29.32 2.67 -9.03
N ILE A 10 -28.93 1.88 -10.03
CA ILE A 10 -27.54 1.60 -10.35
C ILE A 10 -26.84 2.86 -10.79
N LYS A 11 -27.41 3.64 -11.70
CA LYS A 11 -26.84 4.91 -12.16
C LYS A 11 -26.74 5.94 -11.03
N ARG A 12 -27.69 5.95 -10.08
CA ARG A 12 -27.64 6.76 -8.85
C ARG A 12 -26.54 6.26 -7.90
N LYS A 13 -26.41 4.95 -7.68
CA LYS A 13 -25.30 4.36 -6.91
C LYS A 13 -23.94 4.63 -7.58
N TRP A 14 -23.87 4.61 -8.90
CA TRP A 14 -22.69 4.95 -9.70
C TRP A 14 -22.38 6.45 -9.70
N SER A 15 -23.41 7.29 -9.72
CA SER A 15 -23.28 8.75 -9.60
C SER A 15 -22.98 9.20 -8.17
N CYS A 16 -23.35 8.41 -7.15
CA CYS A 16 -22.86 8.55 -5.77
C CYS A 16 -21.41 8.02 -5.65
N LEU A 17 -21.01 7.10 -6.53
CA LEU A 17 -19.62 6.69 -6.77
C LEU A 17 -18.80 7.71 -7.57
N LYS A 18 -19.44 8.81 -8.04
CA LYS A 18 -18.77 9.99 -8.59
C LYS A 18 -18.04 10.65 -7.44
N SER A 19 -16.84 10.13 -7.20
CA SER A 19 -16.19 10.24 -5.91
C SER A 19 -15.95 11.68 -5.52
N GLU A 20 -16.37 12.05 -4.33
CA GLU A 20 -15.78 13.21 -3.66
C GLU A 20 -14.27 13.08 -3.71
N VAL A 21 -13.64 14.18 -4.08
CA VAL A 21 -12.20 14.32 -4.00
C VAL A 21 -11.82 14.09 -2.53
N PRO A 22 -10.92 13.15 -2.22
CA PRO A 22 -10.56 12.91 -0.84
C PRO A 22 -9.91 14.17 -0.26
N HIS A 23 -10.25 14.48 1.00
CA HIS A 23 -9.61 15.59 1.70
C HIS A 23 -8.11 15.32 1.88
N ALA A 24 -7.27 16.35 1.73
CA ALA A 24 -5.81 16.21 1.77
C ALA A 24 -5.27 15.68 3.12
N ARG A 25 -6.04 15.88 4.20
CA ARG A 25 -5.76 15.34 5.55
C ARG A 25 -5.50 13.84 5.55
N LEU A 26 -6.25 13.07 4.74
CA LEU A 26 -6.14 11.61 4.65
C LEU A 26 -4.74 11.12 4.24
N PHE A 27 -3.94 11.96 3.60
CA PHE A 27 -2.61 11.63 3.09
C PHE A 27 -1.47 12.01 4.05
N SER A 28 -1.78 12.75 5.12
CA SER A 28 -0.78 13.25 6.07
C SER A 28 -1.08 12.90 7.52
N GLU A 29 -2.27 12.37 7.82
CA GLU A 29 -2.70 12.00 9.18
C GLU A 29 -2.80 10.47 9.32
N PRO A 30 -2.44 9.90 10.48
CA PRO A 30 -2.73 8.51 10.79
C PRO A 30 -4.23 8.34 11.03
N ARG A 31 -4.73 7.10 11.01
CA ARG A 31 -6.19 6.87 11.15
C ARG A 31 -6.76 7.35 12.49
N TRP A 32 -5.99 7.24 13.57
CA TRP A 32 -6.49 7.42 14.95
C TRP A 32 -6.28 8.83 15.51
N GLN A 33 -5.74 9.78 14.74
CA GLN A 33 -5.42 11.12 15.24
C GLN A 33 -5.65 12.17 14.16
N ASP A 34 -6.24 13.29 14.57
CA ASP A 34 -6.50 14.47 13.71
C ASP A 34 -5.30 15.42 13.59
N HIS A 35 -4.21 15.13 14.29
CA HIS A 35 -2.95 15.84 14.20
C HIS A 35 -1.83 14.85 13.88
N VAL A 36 -0.75 15.35 13.29
CA VAL A 36 0.45 14.53 13.11
C VAL A 36 1.15 14.49 14.45
N ALA A 37 1.36 13.31 15.03
CA ALA A 37 2.15 13.15 16.25
C ALA A 37 3.60 12.75 15.92
N VAL A 38 4.53 12.95 16.88
CA VAL A 38 5.96 12.60 16.70
C VAL A 38 6.12 11.14 16.27
N TRP A 39 5.38 10.23 16.91
CA TRP A 39 5.47 8.79 16.63
C TRP A 39 5.15 8.48 15.16
N TYR A 40 4.18 9.18 14.56
CA TYR A 40 3.77 8.92 13.18
C TYR A 40 4.79 9.48 12.19
N LEU A 41 5.40 10.63 12.52
CA LEU A 41 6.53 11.16 11.77
C LEU A 41 7.71 10.18 11.79
N ILE A 42 8.10 9.69 12.96
CA ILE A 42 9.16 8.68 13.11
C ILE A 42 8.82 7.42 12.32
N TYR A 43 7.58 6.93 12.44
CA TYR A 43 7.10 5.77 11.69
C TYR A 43 7.29 5.94 10.17
N ARG A 44 6.92 7.10 9.60
CA ARG A 44 7.11 7.33 8.15
C ARG A 44 8.56 7.38 7.72
N TRP A 45 9.44 7.97 8.54
CA TRP A 45 10.88 7.92 8.28
C TRP A 45 11.42 6.49 8.36
N LEU A 46 10.99 5.69 9.34
CA LEU A 46 11.40 4.29 9.46
C LEU A 46 10.94 3.43 8.28
N ILE A 47 9.70 3.60 7.81
CA ILE A 47 9.21 2.91 6.60
C ILE A 47 10.05 3.31 5.38
N PHE A 48 10.27 4.62 5.16
CA PHE A 48 11.09 5.08 4.05
C PHE A 48 12.52 4.54 4.10
N LEU A 49 13.18 4.62 5.27
CA LEU A 49 14.52 4.09 5.44
C LEU A 49 14.57 2.57 5.24
N SER A 50 13.54 1.84 5.67
CA SER A 50 13.44 0.40 5.44
C SER A 50 13.43 0.08 3.95
N TRP A 51 12.61 0.75 3.14
CA TRP A 51 12.61 0.57 1.69
C TRP A 51 13.97 0.86 1.05
N ILE A 52 14.63 1.94 1.45
CA ILE A 52 15.97 2.28 0.96
C ILE A 52 16.98 1.20 1.37
N SER A 53 16.94 0.72 2.61
CA SER A 53 17.77 -0.38 3.06
C SER A 53 17.54 -1.65 2.24
N ILE A 54 16.28 -2.02 1.97
CA ILE A 54 15.97 -3.20 1.15
C ILE A 54 16.54 -3.06 -0.26
N ILE A 55 16.41 -1.90 -0.90
CA ILE A 55 16.98 -1.65 -2.24
C ILE A 55 18.50 -1.78 -2.21
N ILE A 56 19.17 -1.16 -1.22
CA ILE A 56 20.63 -1.23 -1.10
C ILE A 56 21.08 -2.68 -0.90
N LEU A 57 20.47 -3.40 0.06
CA LEU A 57 20.78 -4.81 0.31
C LEU A 57 20.50 -5.69 -0.91
N SER A 58 19.48 -5.37 -1.70
CA SER A 58 19.15 -6.04 -2.96
C SER A 58 20.19 -5.82 -4.05
N ILE A 59 20.65 -4.59 -4.26
CA ILE A 59 21.65 -4.25 -5.28
C ILE A 59 22.99 -4.92 -4.97
N PHE A 60 23.41 -4.89 -3.70
CA PHE A 60 24.67 -5.48 -3.26
C PHE A 60 24.56 -6.96 -2.87
N GLU A 61 23.39 -7.58 -3.05
CA GLU A 61 23.08 -8.97 -2.71
C GLU A 61 23.46 -9.36 -1.27
N VAL A 62 23.42 -8.39 -0.35
CA VAL A 62 23.78 -8.59 1.06
C VAL A 62 22.72 -9.45 1.74
N GLY A 63 23.16 -10.59 2.28
CA GLY A 63 22.28 -11.59 2.87
C GLY A 63 21.87 -12.71 1.91
N SER A 64 22.32 -12.70 0.66
CA SER A 64 22.23 -13.86 -0.24
C SER A 64 23.25 -14.93 0.16
N TYR A 65 22.87 -16.21 0.07
CA TYR A 65 23.84 -17.31 0.23
C TYR A 65 24.67 -17.56 -1.02
N GLU A 66 24.17 -17.17 -2.19
CA GLU A 66 24.85 -17.31 -3.48
C GLU A 66 24.72 -15.98 -4.26
N PRO A 67 25.53 -14.96 -3.92
CA PRO A 67 25.56 -13.72 -4.68
C PRO A 67 26.11 -13.99 -6.09
N GLN A 68 25.41 -13.48 -7.10
CA GLN A 68 25.72 -13.69 -8.51
C GLN A 68 26.52 -12.52 -9.12
N GLY A 69 26.53 -11.36 -8.47
CA GLY A 69 27.40 -10.23 -8.83
C GLY A 69 27.05 -9.51 -10.14
N ASN A 70 25.84 -9.72 -10.68
CA ASN A 70 25.36 -9.12 -11.94
C ASN A 70 24.29 -8.05 -11.68
N ASP A 71 24.70 -6.94 -11.08
CA ASP A 71 23.86 -5.80 -10.70
C ASP A 71 23.17 -5.13 -11.90
N GLN A 72 23.78 -5.20 -13.10
CA GLN A 72 23.21 -4.69 -14.35
C GLN A 72 21.85 -5.33 -14.69
N LYS A 73 21.60 -6.55 -14.23
CA LYS A 73 20.33 -7.27 -14.43
C LYS A 73 19.30 -6.95 -13.36
N TRP A 74 19.63 -6.17 -12.33
CA TRP A 74 18.72 -5.84 -11.24
C TRP A 74 17.41 -5.22 -11.75
N ALA A 75 17.48 -4.29 -12.69
CA ALA A 75 16.31 -3.57 -13.17
C ALA A 75 15.33 -4.40 -14.04
N ILE A 76 15.64 -5.65 -14.40
CA ILE A 76 14.75 -6.45 -15.25
C ILE A 76 13.65 -7.17 -14.47
N TYR A 77 13.81 -7.32 -13.15
CA TYR A 77 12.89 -8.09 -12.31
C TYR A 77 11.73 -7.22 -11.81
N LEU A 78 10.50 -7.76 -11.89
CA LEU A 78 9.29 -7.07 -11.41
C LEU A 78 9.37 -6.76 -9.91
N THR A 79 9.95 -7.67 -9.11
CA THR A 79 10.21 -7.44 -7.69
C THR A 79 10.95 -6.12 -7.46
N ASN A 80 11.95 -5.84 -8.29
CA ASN A 80 12.80 -4.65 -8.13
C ASN A 80 12.07 -3.38 -8.60
N TRP A 81 11.19 -3.47 -9.60
CA TRP A 81 10.28 -2.38 -9.96
C TRP A 81 9.34 -2.05 -8.80
N ASP A 82 8.78 -3.07 -8.15
CA ASP A 82 7.93 -2.91 -6.98
C ASP A 82 8.68 -2.26 -5.81
N LEU A 83 9.95 -2.65 -5.56
CA LEU A 83 10.79 -1.98 -4.57
C LEU A 83 10.97 -0.48 -4.84
N VAL A 84 11.25 -0.09 -6.09
CA VAL A 84 11.41 1.33 -6.47
C VAL A 84 10.09 2.08 -6.27
N LEU A 85 8.96 1.47 -6.65
CA LEU A 85 7.64 2.04 -6.44
C LEU A 85 7.31 2.20 -4.95
N GLY A 86 7.69 1.23 -4.12
CA GLY A 86 7.61 1.29 -2.66
C GLY A 86 8.47 2.40 -2.09
N ALA A 87 9.75 2.50 -2.46
CA ALA A 87 10.59 3.60 -2.00
C ALA A 87 10.04 4.98 -2.41
N ALA A 88 9.54 5.13 -3.64
CA ALA A 88 8.94 6.37 -4.12
C ALA A 88 7.64 6.73 -3.36
N GLN A 89 6.79 5.74 -3.12
CA GLN A 89 5.61 5.86 -2.26
C GLN A 89 6.01 6.34 -0.86
N ALA A 90 7.01 5.68 -0.24
CA ALA A 90 7.37 5.91 1.15
C ALA A 90 8.01 7.28 1.33
N PHE A 91 8.82 7.69 0.34
CA PHE A 91 9.37 9.03 0.24
C PHE A 91 8.27 10.09 0.22
N LEU A 92 7.28 9.96 -0.67
CA LEU A 92 6.18 10.93 -0.75
C LEU A 92 5.34 10.96 0.54
N GLY A 93 5.06 9.80 1.13
CA GLY A 93 4.37 9.72 2.41
C GLY A 93 5.14 10.42 3.53
N CYS A 94 6.44 10.15 3.63
CA CYS A 94 7.34 10.80 4.58
C CYS A 94 7.42 12.32 4.37
N PHE A 95 7.55 12.76 3.11
CA PHE A 95 7.59 14.17 2.74
C PHE A 95 6.29 14.90 3.12
N LEU A 96 5.13 14.34 2.76
CA LEU A 96 3.83 14.94 3.06
C LEU A 96 3.58 15.06 4.57
N VAL A 97 3.92 14.01 5.33
CA VAL A 97 3.79 14.00 6.80
C VAL A 97 4.77 14.99 7.44
N SER A 98 6.02 15.07 6.97
CA SER A 98 7.01 16.04 7.46
C SER A 98 6.59 17.48 7.19
N ARG A 99 6.06 17.77 5.99
CA ARG A 99 5.52 19.09 5.63
C ARG A 99 4.33 19.46 6.52
N ARG A 100 3.42 18.52 6.76
CA ARG A 100 2.26 18.70 7.65
C ARG A 100 2.69 18.93 9.10
N TRP A 101 3.67 18.16 9.61
CA TRP A 101 4.22 18.30 10.95
C TRP A 101 4.85 19.67 11.21
N LYS A 102 5.51 20.26 10.20
CA LYS A 102 6.02 21.62 10.28
C LYS A 102 4.88 22.65 10.26
N SER A 103 3.98 22.56 9.28
CA SER A 103 2.91 23.53 9.08
C SER A 103 1.94 23.59 10.27
N GLN A 104 1.64 22.45 10.92
CA GLN A 104 0.72 22.42 12.07
C GLN A 104 1.20 23.16 13.32
N ARG A 105 2.49 23.52 13.37
CA ARG A 105 3.10 24.27 14.48
C ARG A 105 2.99 25.79 14.30
N GLU A 106 2.54 26.25 13.14
CA GLU A 106 2.30 27.65 12.88
C GLU A 106 1.02 28.09 13.61
N SER A 107 1.04 29.28 14.23
CA SER A 107 -0.09 29.78 15.05
C SER A 107 -1.40 29.93 14.26
N ASN A 108 -1.29 30.16 12.96
CA ASN A 108 -2.43 30.40 12.06
C ASN A 108 -2.81 29.14 11.26
N TYR A 109 -2.33 27.96 11.67
CA TYR A 109 -2.58 26.72 10.96
C TYR A 109 -4.07 26.34 11.00
N GLN A 110 -4.66 26.09 9.83
CA GLN A 110 -6.01 25.57 9.70
C GLN A 110 -6.01 24.27 8.87
N PRO A 111 -6.49 23.14 9.42
CA PRO A 111 -6.51 21.86 8.72
C PRO A 111 -7.29 21.87 7.39
N ASP A 112 -8.32 22.71 7.30
CA ASP A 112 -9.21 22.79 6.14
C ASP A 112 -8.57 23.48 4.94
N ASN A 113 -7.47 24.22 5.16
CA ASN A 113 -6.71 24.87 4.09
C ASN A 113 -5.77 23.91 3.34
N LEU A 114 -5.70 22.64 3.76
CA LEU A 114 -4.89 21.64 3.06
C LEU A 114 -5.49 21.31 1.70
N VAL A 115 -4.74 21.60 0.63
CA VAL A 115 -5.17 21.38 -0.74
C VAL A 115 -4.79 19.97 -1.21
N PHE A 116 -5.75 19.28 -1.83
CA PHE A 116 -5.48 18.03 -2.54
C PHE A 116 -4.83 18.32 -3.90
N GLY A 117 -3.50 18.44 -3.89
CA GLY A 117 -2.67 18.83 -5.01
C GLY A 117 -2.18 17.67 -5.87
N LYS A 118 -1.13 17.94 -6.66
CA LYS A 118 -0.50 16.94 -7.54
C LYS A 118 0.25 15.88 -6.72
N LEU A 119 0.93 16.28 -5.63
CA LEU A 119 1.72 15.36 -4.81
C LEU A 119 0.84 14.32 -4.12
N GLU A 120 -0.31 14.75 -3.57
CA GLU A 120 -1.28 13.86 -2.92
C GLU A 120 -1.89 12.88 -3.93
N LYS A 121 -2.15 13.32 -5.17
CA LYS A 121 -2.62 12.45 -6.26
C LYS A 121 -1.60 11.38 -6.64
N VAL A 122 -0.34 11.77 -6.81
CA VAL A 122 0.75 10.84 -7.16
C VAL A 122 0.99 9.86 -6.01
N TYR A 123 1.05 10.36 -4.77
CA TYR A 123 1.19 9.51 -3.59
C TYR A 123 0.03 8.53 -3.48
N TRP A 124 -1.21 8.96 -3.72
CA TRP A 124 -2.37 8.09 -3.69
C TRP A 124 -2.30 6.97 -4.73
N PHE A 125 -1.92 7.32 -5.96
CA PHE A 125 -1.71 6.37 -7.05
C PHE A 125 -0.66 5.32 -6.65
N LEU A 126 0.53 5.76 -6.25
CA LEU A 126 1.62 4.87 -5.86
C LEU A 126 1.22 4.00 -4.67
N PHE A 127 0.63 4.59 -3.62
CA PHE A 127 0.23 3.85 -2.43
C PHE A 127 -0.74 2.70 -2.75
N VAL A 128 -1.79 2.98 -3.51
CA VAL A 128 -2.80 1.96 -3.88
C VAL A 128 -2.23 0.92 -4.82
N ALA A 129 -1.45 1.34 -5.82
CA ALA A 129 -0.87 0.44 -6.80
C ALA A 129 0.18 -0.48 -6.16
N THR A 130 1.16 0.07 -5.47
CA THR A 130 2.23 -0.69 -4.79
C THR A 130 1.66 -1.61 -3.71
N SER A 131 0.62 -1.21 -2.96
CA SER A 131 0.00 -2.11 -1.97
C SER A 131 -0.52 -3.41 -2.61
N SER A 132 -1.09 -3.30 -3.81
CA SER A 132 -1.62 -4.46 -4.53
C SER A 132 -0.49 -5.28 -5.18
N ILE A 133 0.51 -4.60 -5.74
CA ILE A 133 1.64 -5.24 -6.40
C ILE A 133 2.52 -5.96 -5.38
N ALA A 134 2.78 -5.39 -4.21
CA ALA A 134 3.61 -6.02 -3.17
C ALA A 134 3.07 -7.38 -2.72
N ILE A 135 1.77 -7.45 -2.43
CA ILE A 135 1.09 -8.71 -2.12
C ILE A 135 1.11 -9.64 -3.34
N GLY A 136 0.91 -9.07 -4.53
CA GLY A 136 1.02 -9.76 -5.81
C GLY A 136 2.36 -10.47 -6.00
N VAL A 137 3.46 -9.75 -5.77
CA VAL A 137 4.85 -10.20 -5.89
C VAL A 137 5.13 -11.30 -4.88
N THR A 138 4.77 -11.12 -3.61
CA THR A 138 4.98 -12.15 -2.58
C THR A 138 4.29 -13.45 -2.95
N VAL A 139 2.98 -13.41 -3.24
CA VAL A 139 2.22 -14.62 -3.52
C VAL A 139 2.66 -15.26 -4.83
N SER A 140 2.86 -14.48 -5.89
CA SER A 140 3.32 -15.01 -7.18
C SER A 140 4.70 -15.62 -7.08
N TYR A 141 5.59 -15.04 -6.25
CA TYR A 141 6.90 -15.60 -6.01
C TYR A 141 6.79 -17.01 -5.40
N TRP A 142 6.15 -17.12 -4.23
CA TRP A 142 6.06 -18.39 -3.52
C TRP A 142 5.21 -19.44 -4.23
N ALA A 143 4.19 -19.03 -4.98
CA ALA A 143 3.28 -19.96 -5.65
C ALA A 143 3.75 -20.40 -7.04
N ALA A 144 4.53 -19.58 -7.75
CA ALA A 144 4.80 -19.82 -9.18
C ALA A 144 6.26 -19.61 -9.62
N VAL A 145 7.09 -18.90 -8.85
CA VAL A 145 8.49 -18.60 -9.23
C VAL A 145 9.50 -19.36 -8.37
N TYR A 146 9.24 -19.52 -7.08
CA TYR A 146 10.11 -20.22 -6.16
C TYR A 146 10.31 -21.67 -6.61
N ASP A 147 11.57 -22.09 -6.63
CA ASP A 147 11.98 -23.43 -6.99
C ASP A 147 13.16 -23.78 -6.08
N PRO A 148 12.99 -24.74 -5.14
CA PRO A 148 14.02 -25.07 -4.16
C PRO A 148 15.29 -25.64 -4.79
N LYS A 149 15.28 -26.00 -6.08
CA LYS A 149 16.47 -26.47 -6.81
C LYS A 149 17.43 -25.35 -7.19
N ILE A 150 16.94 -24.11 -7.29
CA ILE A 150 17.71 -22.96 -7.79
C ILE A 150 17.58 -21.72 -6.91
N HIS A 151 16.64 -21.70 -5.96
CA HIS A 151 16.42 -20.59 -5.05
C HIS A 151 16.65 -21.01 -3.61
N HIS A 152 17.48 -20.25 -2.90
CA HIS A 152 17.65 -20.36 -1.47
C HIS A 152 16.66 -19.46 -0.74
N VAL A 153 16.09 -19.97 0.37
CA VAL A 153 15.29 -19.15 1.29
C VAL A 153 16.25 -18.47 2.27
N ASP A 154 16.99 -17.50 1.75
CA ASP A 154 17.97 -16.73 2.51
C ASP A 154 17.37 -15.40 3.02
N PRO A 155 18.09 -14.67 3.91
CA PRO A 155 17.62 -13.39 4.41
C PRO A 155 17.23 -12.38 3.32
N LEU A 156 17.98 -12.32 2.21
CA LEU A 156 17.65 -11.41 1.11
C LEU A 156 16.36 -11.82 0.42
N ASN A 157 16.16 -13.11 0.17
CA ASN A 157 14.93 -13.66 -0.41
C ASN A 157 13.69 -13.28 0.41
N ILE A 158 13.77 -13.47 1.73
CA ILE A 158 12.71 -13.07 2.66
C ILE A 158 12.48 -11.55 2.62
N LEU A 159 13.55 -10.76 2.53
CA LEU A 159 13.46 -9.31 2.47
C LEU A 159 12.74 -8.82 1.21
N LEU A 160 13.10 -9.37 0.05
CA LEU A 160 12.55 -9.01 -1.26
C LEU A 160 11.09 -9.41 -1.42
N HIS A 161 10.70 -10.57 -0.87
CA HIS A 161 9.38 -11.12 -1.11
C HIS A 161 8.45 -10.96 0.08
N VAL A 162 8.86 -11.30 1.30
CA VAL A 162 7.97 -11.28 2.48
C VAL A 162 7.92 -9.88 3.10
N CYS A 163 9.07 -9.29 3.42
CA CYS A 163 9.13 -7.97 4.07
C CYS A 163 8.50 -6.88 3.20
N ASN A 164 8.64 -6.97 1.88
CA ASN A 164 7.95 -6.14 0.90
C ASN A 164 6.43 -6.01 1.16
N SER A 165 5.74 -7.14 1.31
CA SER A 165 4.31 -7.16 1.66
C SER A 165 4.04 -6.70 3.09
N ILE A 166 4.88 -7.07 4.04
CA ILE A 166 4.71 -6.66 5.45
C ILE A 166 4.74 -5.14 5.56
N LEU A 167 5.69 -4.46 4.91
CA LEU A 167 5.79 -3.00 4.92
C LEU A 167 4.51 -2.34 4.39
N MET A 168 3.99 -2.82 3.24
CA MET A 168 2.74 -2.28 2.69
C MET A 168 1.52 -2.59 3.57
N CYS A 169 1.43 -3.78 4.15
CA CYS A 169 0.35 -4.14 5.08
C CYS A 169 0.35 -3.27 6.34
N LEU A 170 1.52 -2.99 6.91
CA LEU A 170 1.66 -2.07 8.04
C LEU A 170 1.18 -0.66 7.66
N ASP A 171 1.59 -0.18 6.49
CA ASP A 171 1.18 1.13 5.97
C ASP A 171 -0.35 1.18 5.75
N VAL A 172 -0.97 0.16 5.17
CA VAL A 172 -2.44 0.11 4.99
C VAL A 172 -3.17 0.11 6.34
N CYS A 173 -2.62 -0.55 7.37
CA CYS A 173 -3.17 -0.55 8.72
C CYS A 173 -3.13 0.84 9.36
N ILE A 174 -1.97 1.49 9.33
CA ILE A 174 -1.70 2.72 10.08
C ILE A 174 -2.28 3.97 9.41
N THR A 175 -2.26 4.00 8.07
CA THR A 175 -2.62 5.19 7.30
C THR A 175 -4.12 5.31 7.07
N ASN A 176 -4.53 6.52 6.67
CA ASN A 176 -5.92 6.84 6.37
C ASN A 176 -6.20 6.96 4.86
N ILE A 177 -5.34 6.35 4.04
CA ILE A 177 -5.41 6.50 2.58
C ILE A 177 -6.59 5.68 2.02
N PRO A 178 -7.49 6.30 1.23
CA PRO A 178 -8.70 5.65 0.79
C PRO A 178 -8.44 4.63 -0.33
N PHE A 179 -8.96 3.41 -0.16
CA PHE A 179 -9.04 2.42 -1.24
C PHE A 179 -10.42 2.47 -1.91
N ARG A 180 -10.43 2.60 -3.24
CA ARG A 180 -11.68 2.60 -4.04
C ARG A 180 -11.58 1.52 -5.10
N LEU A 181 -12.67 0.77 -5.30
CA LEU A 181 -12.70 -0.32 -6.28
C LEU A 181 -12.29 0.15 -7.68
N LYS A 182 -12.73 1.34 -8.11
CA LYS A 182 -12.39 1.92 -9.41
C LYS A 182 -10.89 2.14 -9.68
N HIS A 183 -10.04 2.04 -8.66
CA HIS A 183 -8.59 2.20 -8.79
C HIS A 183 -7.86 0.88 -9.07
N PHE A 184 -8.59 -0.23 -9.25
CA PHE A 184 -7.98 -1.53 -9.57
C PHE A 184 -7.06 -1.47 -10.79
N TRP A 185 -7.37 -0.62 -11.77
CA TRP A 185 -6.60 -0.54 -13.01
C TRP A 185 -5.23 0.11 -12.83
N TRP A 186 -4.96 0.78 -11.70
CA TRP A 186 -3.66 1.42 -11.43
C TRP A 186 -2.55 0.39 -11.30
N SER A 187 -2.77 -0.67 -10.53
CA SER A 187 -1.82 -1.77 -10.41
C SER A 187 -1.75 -2.59 -11.70
N VAL A 188 -2.90 -2.85 -12.35
CA VAL A 188 -2.96 -3.53 -13.66
C VAL A 188 -2.13 -2.80 -14.71
N ALA A 189 -2.17 -1.48 -14.76
CA ALA A 189 -1.38 -0.69 -15.70
C ALA A 189 0.13 -0.90 -15.52
N ILE A 190 0.62 -0.95 -14.29
CA ILE A 190 2.04 -1.18 -13.99
C ILE A 190 2.46 -2.60 -14.37
N VAL A 191 1.69 -3.63 -14.03
CA VAL A 191 2.04 -5.01 -14.41
C VAL A 191 1.89 -5.25 -15.92
N THR A 192 0.99 -4.52 -16.59
CA THR A 192 0.90 -4.51 -18.06
C THR A 192 2.14 -3.88 -18.67
N LEU A 193 2.61 -2.75 -18.12
CA LEU A 193 3.85 -2.11 -18.55
C LEU A 193 5.05 -3.06 -18.38
N TYR A 194 5.11 -3.80 -17.27
CA TYR A 194 6.13 -4.82 -17.06
C TYR A 194 6.03 -5.97 -18.06
N ALA A 195 4.83 -6.46 -18.36
CA ALA A 195 4.62 -7.51 -19.36
C ALA A 195 5.12 -7.05 -20.75
N ILE A 196 4.78 -5.82 -21.17
CA ILE A 196 5.28 -5.21 -22.42
C ILE A 196 6.80 -5.10 -22.39
N PHE A 197 7.38 -4.59 -21.29
CA PHE A 197 8.82 -4.53 -21.12
C PHE A 197 9.47 -5.90 -21.29
N SER A 198 8.96 -6.94 -20.62
CA SER A 198 9.52 -8.30 -20.72
C SER A 198 9.47 -8.88 -22.13
N LEU A 199 8.42 -8.56 -22.90
CA LEU A 199 8.30 -8.97 -24.30
C LEU A 199 9.34 -8.28 -25.18
N ILE A 200 9.49 -6.96 -25.01
CA ILE A 200 10.50 -6.18 -25.73
C ILE A 200 11.91 -6.66 -25.35
N TYR A 201 12.16 -6.90 -24.06
CA TYR A 201 13.43 -7.39 -23.56
C TYR A 201 13.82 -8.73 -24.19
N PHE A 202 12.86 -9.65 -24.31
CA PHE A 202 13.05 -10.92 -25.00
C PHE A 202 13.44 -10.73 -26.48
N PHE A 203 12.69 -9.93 -27.23
CA PHE A 203 13.01 -9.68 -28.65
C PHE A 203 14.33 -8.92 -28.86
N ALA A 204 14.80 -8.18 -27.86
CA ALA A 204 16.10 -7.54 -27.86
C ALA A 204 17.26 -8.51 -27.52
N GLY A 205 16.99 -9.80 -27.34
CA GLY A 205 18.00 -10.81 -26.97
C GLY A 205 18.40 -10.76 -25.48
N GLY A 206 17.54 -10.20 -24.63
CA GLY A 206 17.78 -10.08 -23.20
C GLY A 206 17.87 -11.43 -22.49
N LEU A 207 18.84 -11.55 -21.57
CA LEU A 207 19.07 -12.74 -20.75
C LEU A 207 18.90 -12.43 -19.26
N ASN A 208 18.45 -13.40 -18.46
CA ASN A 208 18.45 -13.31 -17.01
C ASN A 208 19.86 -13.42 -16.42
N LYS A 209 19.96 -13.47 -15.08
CA LYS A 209 21.27 -13.56 -14.41
C LYS A 209 22.01 -14.87 -14.67
N ASP A 210 21.29 -15.96 -14.96
CA ASP A 210 21.87 -17.28 -15.26
C ASP A 210 22.12 -17.49 -16.77
N GLY A 211 21.87 -16.48 -17.60
CA GLY A 211 22.07 -16.55 -19.06
C GLY A 211 20.93 -17.18 -19.86
N TYR A 212 19.76 -17.44 -19.25
CA TYR A 212 18.56 -17.89 -19.96
C TYR A 212 17.80 -16.73 -20.61
N ASP A 213 17.07 -16.99 -21.68
CA ASP A 213 16.32 -15.98 -22.44
C ASP A 213 14.90 -15.69 -21.91
N TYR A 214 14.60 -16.11 -20.69
CA TYR A 214 13.41 -15.69 -19.95
C TYR A 214 13.83 -14.98 -18.67
N ILE A 215 13.10 -13.94 -18.25
CA ILE A 215 13.34 -13.28 -16.96
C ILE A 215 12.87 -14.19 -15.81
N TYR A 216 11.65 -14.68 -15.94
CA TYR A 216 11.06 -15.72 -15.08
C TYR A 216 10.65 -16.89 -15.97
N LYS A 217 10.90 -18.12 -15.53
CA LYS A 217 10.55 -19.32 -16.32
C LYS A 217 9.06 -19.39 -16.69
N ILE A 218 8.19 -18.80 -15.86
CA ILE A 218 6.75 -18.68 -16.11
C ILE A 218 6.40 -17.63 -17.18
N LEU A 219 7.28 -16.66 -17.45
CA LEU A 219 7.15 -15.64 -18.49
C LEU A 219 8.11 -15.93 -19.66
N ASP A 220 7.96 -17.12 -20.23
CA ASP A 220 8.78 -17.60 -21.34
C ASP A 220 8.12 -17.28 -22.69
N TRP A 221 8.61 -16.23 -23.35
CA TRP A 221 8.04 -15.74 -24.60
C TRP A 221 8.29 -16.65 -25.82
N LYS A 222 9.11 -17.71 -25.68
CA LYS A 222 9.15 -18.79 -26.69
C LYS A 222 7.86 -19.60 -26.73
N VAL A 223 7.11 -19.63 -25.63
CA VAL A 223 5.82 -20.31 -25.50
C VAL A 223 4.73 -19.27 -25.25
N PRO A 224 4.39 -18.43 -26.24
CA PRO A 224 3.56 -17.24 -26.04
C PRO A 224 2.16 -17.57 -25.51
N GLY A 225 1.56 -18.69 -25.91
CA GLY A 225 0.25 -19.12 -25.39
C GLY A 225 0.25 -19.32 -23.87
N ARG A 226 1.27 -20.01 -23.32
CA ARG A 226 1.41 -20.20 -21.86
C ARG A 226 1.69 -18.87 -21.17
N THR A 227 2.57 -18.04 -21.73
CA THR A 227 2.95 -16.76 -21.14
C THR A 227 1.79 -15.77 -21.11
N LEU A 228 0.95 -15.73 -22.16
CA LEU A 228 -0.27 -14.93 -22.15
C LEU A 228 -1.26 -15.38 -21.07
N LEU A 229 -1.40 -16.69 -20.84
CA LEU A 229 -2.23 -17.22 -19.75
C LEU A 229 -1.68 -16.83 -18.38
N VAL A 230 -0.36 -16.87 -18.18
CA VAL A 230 0.29 -16.41 -16.94
C VAL A 230 0.05 -14.92 -16.72
N CYS A 231 0.22 -14.08 -17.75
CA CYS A 231 -0.07 -12.65 -17.68
C CYS A 231 -1.55 -12.38 -17.32
N LEU A 232 -2.48 -13.06 -17.98
CA LEU A 232 -3.91 -12.94 -17.68
C LEU A 232 -4.24 -13.37 -16.25
N GLY A 233 -3.67 -14.49 -15.79
CA GLY A 233 -3.80 -14.96 -14.41
C GLY A 233 -3.25 -13.94 -13.41
N GLY A 234 -2.08 -13.36 -13.69
CA GLY A 234 -1.49 -12.28 -12.89
C GLY A 234 -2.37 -11.03 -12.83
N PHE A 235 -2.99 -10.62 -13.94
CA PHE A 235 -3.91 -9.48 -13.97
C PHE A 235 -5.16 -9.74 -13.11
N VAL A 236 -5.79 -10.90 -13.27
CA VAL A 236 -6.95 -11.29 -12.45
C VAL A 236 -6.56 -11.34 -10.98
N PHE A 237 -5.39 -11.90 -10.67
CA PHE A 237 -4.90 -12.01 -9.30
C PHE A 237 -4.67 -10.64 -8.65
N VAL A 238 -4.00 -9.71 -9.32
CA VAL A 238 -3.77 -8.34 -8.81
C VAL A 238 -5.09 -7.59 -8.60
N VAL A 239 -6.09 -7.80 -9.46
CA VAL A 239 -7.45 -7.25 -9.27
C VAL A 239 -8.12 -7.86 -8.03
N ALA A 240 -7.99 -9.16 -7.81
CA ALA A 240 -8.52 -9.84 -6.63
C ALA A 240 -7.87 -9.29 -5.35
N VAL A 241 -6.55 -9.13 -5.33
CA VAL A 241 -5.80 -8.51 -4.23
C VAL A 241 -6.30 -7.09 -3.95
N HIS A 242 -6.46 -6.25 -4.97
CA HIS A 242 -7.00 -4.90 -4.80
C HIS A 242 -8.41 -4.90 -4.21
N CYS A 243 -9.26 -5.84 -4.63
CA CYS A 243 -10.59 -6.02 -4.05
C CYS A 243 -10.51 -6.40 -2.56
N LEU A 244 -9.63 -7.32 -2.18
CA LEU A 244 -9.40 -7.71 -0.79
C LEU A 244 -8.90 -6.54 0.06
N LEU A 245 -7.96 -5.73 -0.45
CA LEU A 245 -7.49 -4.51 0.21
C LEU A 245 -8.64 -3.49 0.39
N CYS A 246 -9.49 -3.32 -0.62
CA CYS A 246 -10.69 -2.48 -0.50
C CYS A 246 -11.65 -2.98 0.60
N LEU A 247 -11.84 -4.30 0.71
CA LEU A 247 -12.66 -4.90 1.77
C LEU A 247 -12.02 -4.71 3.14
N PHE A 248 -10.71 -4.92 3.25
CA PHE A 248 -9.94 -4.73 4.47
C PHE A 248 -10.02 -3.28 4.97
N VAL A 249 -9.80 -2.29 4.10
CA VAL A 249 -9.91 -0.87 4.47
C VAL A 249 -11.32 -0.51 4.91
N LYS A 250 -12.36 -0.99 4.20
CA LYS A 250 -13.75 -0.78 4.63
C LYS A 250 -14.04 -1.41 5.99
N PHE A 251 -13.51 -2.60 6.24
CA PHE A 251 -13.65 -3.28 7.52
C PHE A 251 -12.96 -2.49 8.64
N LYS A 252 -11.72 -2.05 8.41
CA LYS A 252 -10.96 -1.17 9.30
C LYS A 252 -11.72 0.12 9.61
N ASP A 253 -12.31 0.75 8.60
CA ASP A 253 -13.09 1.97 8.76
C ASP A 253 -14.33 1.76 9.64
N ARG A 254 -15.06 0.66 9.43
CA ARG A 254 -16.24 0.29 10.24
C ARG A 254 -15.87 -0.01 11.69
N LEU A 255 -14.76 -0.70 11.93
CA LEU A 255 -14.28 -0.96 13.28
C LEU A 255 -13.95 0.34 14.00
N HIS A 256 -13.28 1.27 13.33
CA HIS A 256 -12.93 2.57 13.89
C HIS A 256 -14.18 3.38 14.30
N MET A 257 -15.19 3.43 13.42
CA MET A 257 -16.45 4.11 13.73
C MET A 257 -17.13 3.52 14.98
N LYS A 258 -17.25 2.19 15.05
CA LYS A 258 -17.85 1.51 16.21
C LYS A 258 -17.10 1.76 17.53
N ILE A 259 -15.77 1.83 17.48
CA ILE A 259 -14.96 2.10 18.68
C ILE A 259 -15.18 3.54 19.15
N ASN A 260 -15.24 4.49 18.22
CA ASN A 260 -15.48 5.90 18.55
C ASN A 260 -16.89 6.13 19.10
N GLU A 261 -17.92 5.52 18.51
CA GLU A 261 -19.30 5.56 19.00
C GLU A 261 -19.39 5.07 20.45
N LYS A 262 -18.79 3.91 20.76
CA LYS A 262 -18.73 3.39 22.14
C LYS A 262 -18.02 4.33 23.10
N ARG A 263 -16.97 5.02 22.66
CA ARG A 263 -16.21 5.96 23.49
C ARG A 263 -17.02 7.22 23.81
N THR A 264 -17.76 7.75 22.84
CA THR A 264 -18.68 8.88 23.04
C THR A 264 -19.87 8.51 23.91
N ASP A 265 -20.43 7.30 23.76
CA ASP A 265 -21.52 6.81 24.61
C ASP A 265 -21.07 6.62 26.07
N THR A 266 -19.83 6.19 26.28
CA THR A 266 -19.27 6.00 27.63
C THR A 266 -19.01 7.35 28.31
N SER A 267 -18.46 8.32 27.57
CA SER A 267 -18.20 9.68 28.08
C SER A 267 -19.51 10.42 28.44
N SER A 268 -20.53 10.32 27.58
CA SER A 268 -21.83 10.95 27.86
C SER A 268 -22.57 10.31 29.04
N ARG A 269 -22.32 9.01 29.33
CA ARG A 269 -22.84 8.36 30.54
C ARG A 269 -22.10 8.75 31.81
N SER A 270 -20.78 8.99 31.76
CA SER A 270 -20.03 9.48 32.92
C SER A 270 -20.38 10.92 33.28
N ASP A 271 -20.61 11.78 32.27
CA ASP A 271 -20.98 13.19 32.50
C ASP A 271 -22.41 13.35 33.05
N ASN A 272 -23.27 12.34 32.86
CA ASN A 272 -24.65 12.32 33.36
C ASN A 272 -24.81 11.67 34.75
N GLN A 273 -23.73 11.26 35.43
CA GLN A 273 -23.82 10.83 36.83
C GLN A 273 -23.89 12.05 37.76
N PRO A 274 -24.89 12.14 38.67
CA PRO A 274 -24.94 13.22 39.63
C PRO A 274 -23.69 13.20 40.53
N PRO A 275 -23.15 14.36 40.92
CA PRO A 275 -21.97 14.42 41.77
C PRO A 275 -22.21 13.63 43.05
N VAL A 276 -21.28 12.72 43.36
CA VAL A 276 -21.30 11.96 44.62
C VAL A 276 -21.34 12.96 45.77
N ALA A 277 -22.42 12.94 46.54
CA ALA A 277 -22.56 13.78 47.72
C ALA A 277 -21.45 13.43 48.72
N ILE A 278 -20.43 14.27 48.79
CA ILE A 278 -19.39 14.18 49.82
C ILE A 278 -20.07 14.53 51.15
N LYS A 279 -20.35 13.51 51.97
CA LYS A 279 -20.74 13.71 53.37
C LYS A 279 -19.59 14.43 54.07
N ARG A 280 -19.77 15.72 54.41
CA ARG A 280 -18.89 16.42 55.34
C ARG A 280 -18.96 15.66 56.67
N ILE A 281 -17.82 15.13 57.10
CA ILE A 281 -17.64 14.67 58.47
C ILE A 281 -17.46 15.93 59.31
N GLU A 282 -18.46 16.24 60.15
CA GLU A 282 -18.32 17.24 61.20
C GLU A 282 -17.35 16.69 62.24
N ILE A 283 -16.20 17.35 62.37
CA ILE A 283 -15.26 17.13 63.47
C ILE A 283 -15.79 17.97 64.63
N ILE A 284 -16.32 17.29 65.65
CA ILE A 284 -16.69 17.90 66.93
C ILE A 284 -15.39 18.10 67.72
N VAL A 285 -15.21 19.34 68.21
CA VAL A 285 -14.12 19.81 69.07
C VAL A 285 -14.13 19.11 70.43
#